data_AF-A0A0S7B731-F1
#
_entry.id   AF-A0A0S7B731-F1
#
_cell.length_a   1.000
_cell.length_b   1.000
_cell.length_c   1.000
_cell.angle_alpha   90.00
_cell.angle_beta   90.00
_cell.angle_gamma   90.00
#
_symmetry.space_group_name_H-M   'P 1'
#
loop_
_entity.id
_entity.type
_entity.pdbx_description
1 polymer ?
#
loop_
_entity_poly.entity_id
_entity_poly.type
_entity_poly.pdbx_seq_one_letter_code
_entity_poly.pdbx_strand_id
1 'polypeptide(L)'
;MYSLRIACGSETVWLHGPSIQPPVKGARRLPIPRALEGGRCEEQIDLLLEGTPASVQWMIQTIERLLARARTGAGAGLHLMPSAADTEWEACLLDGRVELLGAGTPERGRGSQALRLFLVRGDCWQGSLTALPLSNPNGANVTNGLTLFNHCDADALHANYADSNDAQGSLPAPARVELFHDLSGPEPVTDIWLGEGAAPLPHDLLEGEAATTTLTTQVIGDSTCSGGGYRRVSWEGAAEVEILAWELNSNWLEQAGGRCFRPLLRFANLFDCADLQVHLQVHSGGSVLFESPFQTLQPGARLQELAPVMLPPWSLAADSPAGLALAWIGRRVSGESTTLDLDFLALLPLRGWRRYWSLDGLPAGARLLDDPLEQRCVTLHPQNGELAGHVAQGPGLEVQPGQAQCFAALFATGSPAGMDTTARVRLKITYRPRRRTV
;
A
#
# COMPACT_ATOMS: atom_id res chain seq x y z
N MET A 1 32.10 11.60 0.68
CA MET A 1 31.10 12.26 1.55
C MET A 1 31.23 13.75 1.31
N TYR A 2 30.21 14.37 0.73
CA TYR A 2 30.17 15.81 0.47
C TYR A 2 29.55 16.58 1.65
N SER A 3 28.50 16.04 2.27
CA SER A 3 27.92 16.62 3.48
C SER A 3 27.35 15.56 4.43
N LEU A 4 27.32 15.89 5.72
CA LEU A 4 26.74 15.08 6.78
C LEU A 4 26.13 15.99 7.84
N ARG A 5 24.86 15.75 8.20
CA ARG A 5 24.17 16.52 9.25
C ARG A 5 23.19 15.68 10.05
N ILE A 6 22.90 16.13 11.26
CA ILE A 6 21.76 15.65 12.06
C ILE A 6 20.73 16.77 12.06
N ALA A 7 19.47 16.45 11.76
CA ALA A 7 18.38 17.41 11.77
C ALA A 7 17.16 16.88 12.53
N CYS A 8 16.41 17.78 13.15
CA CYS A 8 15.14 17.45 13.80
C CYS A 8 14.24 18.70 13.83
N GLY A 9 13.27 18.77 12.93
CA GLY A 9 12.49 19.98 12.67
C GLY A 9 13.37 21.10 12.08
N SER A 10 13.31 22.31 12.65
CA SER A 10 14.15 23.44 12.23
C SER A 10 15.58 23.39 12.77
N GLU A 11 15.86 22.53 13.75
CA GLU A 11 17.18 22.41 14.37
C GLU A 11 18.07 21.50 13.52
N THR A 12 19.26 21.98 13.14
CA THR A 12 20.21 21.24 12.30
C THR A 12 21.65 21.47 12.77
N VAL A 13 22.43 20.39 12.82
CA VAL A 13 23.88 20.42 13.07
C VAL A 13 24.61 19.79 11.90
N TRP A 14 25.42 20.59 11.20
CA TRP A 14 26.33 20.12 10.14
C TRP A 14 27.61 19.58 10.76
N LEU A 15 27.88 18.30 10.52
CA LEU A 15 29.06 17.58 11.00
C LEU A 15 30.21 17.61 9.98
N HIS A 16 29.86 17.67 8.69
CA HIS A 16 30.80 17.71 7.58
C HIS A 16 30.20 18.45 6.38
N GLY A 17 31.06 19.01 5.53
CA GLY A 17 30.70 19.62 4.26
C GLY A 17 30.79 21.14 4.24
N PRO A 18 30.32 21.79 3.17
CA PRO A 18 30.50 23.24 2.96
C PRO A 18 29.72 24.11 3.95
N SER A 19 28.73 23.55 4.64
CA SER A 19 27.84 24.27 5.57
C SER A 19 28.23 24.13 7.04
N ILE A 20 29.38 23.52 7.36
CA ILE A 20 29.85 23.46 8.75
C ILE A 20 30.06 24.86 9.32
N GLN A 21 29.74 25.03 10.60
CA GLN A 21 29.94 26.27 11.34
C GLN A 21 30.84 26.01 12.55
N PRO A 22 31.64 27.00 13.01
CA PRO A 22 32.38 26.88 14.25
C PRO A 22 31.46 26.42 15.40
N PRO A 23 31.92 25.52 16.30
CA PRO A 23 33.29 25.00 16.41
C PRO A 23 33.58 23.74 15.58
N VAL A 24 32.71 23.29 14.67
CA VAL A 24 32.96 22.07 13.90
C VAL A 24 34.13 22.27 12.94
N LYS A 25 35.18 21.46 13.10
CA LYS A 25 36.34 21.44 12.18
C LYS A 25 36.24 20.34 11.14
N GLY A 26 35.64 19.21 11.51
CA GLY A 26 35.37 18.14 10.58
C GLY A 26 34.90 16.87 11.29
N ALA A 27 34.30 15.99 10.51
CA ALA A 27 33.87 14.67 10.96
C ALA A 27 34.36 13.58 10.00
N ARG A 28 34.65 12.40 10.56
CA ARG A 28 34.96 11.18 9.85
C ARG A 28 33.93 10.12 10.20
N ARG A 29 33.11 9.74 9.23
CA ARG A 29 32.20 8.59 9.33
C ARG A 29 32.99 7.30 9.11
N LEU A 30 32.79 6.29 9.97
CA LEU A 30 33.37 4.97 9.77
C LEU A 30 32.59 4.16 8.72
N PRO A 31 33.27 3.31 7.93
CA PRO A 31 32.70 2.76 6.69
C PRO A 31 31.64 1.67 6.88
N ILE A 32 31.66 0.94 7.99
CA ILE A 32 30.77 -0.22 8.20
C ILE A 32 29.99 0.01 9.49
N PRO A 33 28.68 0.27 9.42
CA PRO A 33 27.86 0.32 10.61
C PRO A 33 27.73 -1.08 11.22
N ARG A 34 27.66 -1.13 12.54
CA ARG A 34 27.40 -2.40 13.25
C ARG A 34 25.91 -2.71 13.15
N ALA A 35 25.58 -3.86 12.56
CA ALA A 35 24.20 -4.33 12.54
C ALA A 35 23.69 -4.59 13.97
N LEU A 36 22.45 -4.19 14.22
CA LEU A 36 21.72 -4.43 15.47
C LEU A 36 20.42 -5.18 15.17
N GLU A 37 19.82 -5.78 16.18
CA GLU A 37 18.53 -6.45 16.05
C GLU A 37 17.39 -5.47 15.68
N GLY A 38 16.38 -5.99 14.98
CA GLY A 38 15.17 -5.24 14.62
C GLY A 38 15.35 -4.23 13.48
N GLY A 39 16.24 -4.53 12.51
CA GLY A 39 16.45 -3.66 11.34
C GLY A 39 17.09 -2.31 11.70
N ARG A 40 17.97 -2.31 12.70
CA ARG A 40 18.70 -1.13 13.17
C ARG A 40 20.19 -1.30 12.90
N CYS A 41 20.91 -0.19 12.85
CA CYS A 41 22.37 -0.23 12.81
C CYS A 41 22.96 0.92 13.63
N GLU A 42 24.15 0.69 14.17
CA GLU A 42 24.96 1.69 14.87
C GLU A 42 26.02 2.25 13.93
N GLU A 43 25.94 3.55 13.66
CA GLU A 43 26.92 4.33 12.92
C GLU A 43 27.90 4.98 13.90
N GLN A 44 29.18 5.00 13.54
CA GLN A 44 30.20 5.68 14.31
C GLN A 44 30.77 6.87 13.53
N ILE A 45 30.77 8.05 14.15
CA ILE A 45 31.32 9.27 13.58
C ILE A 45 32.29 9.89 14.57
N ASP A 46 33.55 10.03 14.17
CA ASP A 46 34.53 10.80 14.93
C ASP A 46 34.41 12.28 14.53
N LEU A 47 34.20 13.19 15.49
CA LEU A 47 33.96 14.61 15.27
C LEU A 47 35.03 15.43 16.01
N LEU A 48 35.65 16.39 15.30
CA LEU A 48 36.60 17.33 15.89
C LEU A 48 35.95 18.70 16.05
N LEU A 49 35.97 19.21 17.28
CA LEU A 49 35.54 20.55 17.63
C LEU A 49 36.75 21.41 18.02
N GLU A 50 36.79 22.64 17.53
CA GLU A 50 37.80 23.63 17.90
C GLU A 50 37.20 25.05 17.87
N GLY A 51 37.35 25.78 18.97
CA GLY A 51 36.77 27.10 19.17
C GLY A 51 36.94 27.58 20.60
N THR A 52 36.06 28.48 21.05
CA THR A 52 36.06 28.87 22.46
C THR A 52 35.52 27.70 23.31
N PRO A 53 35.97 27.52 24.57
CA PRO A 53 35.42 26.48 25.45
C PRO A 53 33.89 26.52 25.54
N ALA A 54 33.30 27.72 25.52
CA ALA A 54 31.87 27.94 25.50
C ALA A 54 31.20 27.44 24.20
N SER A 55 31.76 27.72 23.02
CA SER A 55 31.17 27.25 21.76
C SER A 55 31.27 25.73 21.62
N VAL A 56 32.38 25.13 22.06
CA VAL A 56 32.55 23.67 22.11
C VAL A 56 31.51 23.03 23.03
N GLN A 57 31.31 23.57 24.23
CA GLN A 57 30.29 23.10 25.16
C GLN A 57 28.87 23.19 24.59
N TRP A 58 28.54 24.32 23.95
CA TRP A 58 27.22 24.53 23.35
C TRP A 58 26.94 23.56 22.20
N MET A 59 27.95 23.26 21.38
CA MET A 59 27.83 22.28 20.29
C MET A 59 27.56 20.87 20.83
N ILE A 60 28.28 20.45 21.88
CA ILE A 60 28.05 19.16 22.55
C ILE A 60 26.61 19.07 23.07
N GLN A 61 26.14 20.09 23.78
CA GLN A 61 24.77 20.15 24.30
C GLN A 61 23.71 20.11 23.20
N THR A 62 23.99 20.75 22.05
CA THR A 62 23.08 20.74 20.89
C THR A 62 23.00 19.34 20.28
N ILE A 63 24.13 18.65 20.12
CA ILE A 63 24.15 17.25 19.67
C ILE A 63 23.39 16.36 20.67
N GLU A 64 23.71 16.44 21.96
CA GLU A 64 23.03 15.65 23.00
C GLU A 64 21.52 15.89 23.04
N ARG A 65 21.07 17.14 22.83
CA ARG A 65 19.65 17.49 22.72
C ARG A 65 18.99 16.84 21.50
N LEU A 66 19.64 16.87 20.33
CA LEU A 66 19.14 16.19 19.13
C LEU A 66 19.02 14.67 19.34
N LEU A 67 20.01 14.05 19.99
CA LEU A 67 19.99 12.62 20.31
C LEU A 67 18.89 12.27 21.34
N ALA A 68 18.66 13.15 22.33
CA ALA A 68 17.56 12.99 23.26
C ALA A 68 16.19 13.07 22.56
N ARG A 69 16.04 13.98 21.58
CA ARG A 69 14.82 14.10 20.76
C ARG A 69 14.59 12.89 19.85
N ALA A 70 15.67 12.31 19.31
CA ALA A 70 15.61 11.05 18.57
C ALA A 70 15.03 9.92 19.45
N ARG A 71 15.54 9.78 20.68
CA ARG A 71 15.04 8.79 21.65
C ARG A 71 13.56 8.93 21.99
N THR A 72 13.03 10.15 21.98
CA THR A 72 11.60 10.41 22.24
C THR A 72 10.73 10.31 20.99
N GLY A 73 11.29 9.95 19.83
CA GLY A 73 10.55 9.78 18.58
C GLY A 73 10.21 11.08 17.85
N ALA A 74 10.91 12.19 18.10
CA ALA A 74 10.59 13.50 17.52
C ALA A 74 10.96 13.66 16.02
N GLY A 75 11.17 12.56 15.28
CA GLY A 75 11.52 12.58 13.86
C GLY A 75 12.91 13.18 13.58
N ALA A 76 13.94 12.74 14.31
CA ALA A 76 15.31 13.13 14.01
C ALA A 76 15.88 12.29 12.85
N GLY A 77 16.64 12.93 11.96
CA GLY A 77 17.25 12.31 10.79
C GLY A 77 18.76 12.50 10.75
N LEU A 78 19.48 11.45 10.34
CA LEU A 78 20.86 11.57 9.87
C LEU A 78 20.80 11.76 8.35
N HIS A 79 21.33 12.88 7.85
CA HIS A 79 21.35 13.19 6.43
C HIS A 79 22.76 13.14 5.86
N LEU A 80 22.90 12.51 4.71
CA LEU A 80 24.17 12.26 4.04
C LEU A 80 24.04 12.56 2.55
N MET A 81 24.97 13.36 2.02
CA MET A 81 25.17 13.52 0.59
C MET A 81 26.54 12.93 0.21
N PRO A 82 26.60 11.80 -0.52
CA PRO A 82 27.86 11.09 -0.78
C PRO A 82 28.87 11.89 -1.60
N SER A 83 28.41 12.55 -2.67
CA SER A 83 29.21 13.44 -3.53
C SER A 83 28.45 14.72 -3.88
N ALA A 84 29.13 15.71 -4.47
CA ALA A 84 28.50 16.97 -4.92
C ALA A 84 27.49 16.77 -6.07
N ALA A 85 27.54 15.61 -6.75
CA ALA A 85 26.63 15.27 -7.85
C ALA A 85 25.44 14.41 -7.40
N ASP A 86 25.43 13.95 -6.15
CA ASP A 86 24.36 13.12 -5.60
C ASP A 86 23.28 13.95 -4.91
N THR A 87 22.14 13.32 -4.63
CA THR A 87 21.09 13.87 -3.77
C THR A 87 21.31 13.52 -2.30
N GLU A 88 20.67 14.28 -1.41
CA GLU A 88 20.69 13.99 0.01
C GLU A 88 19.85 12.74 0.33
N TRP A 89 20.42 11.85 1.15
CA TRP A 89 19.78 10.67 1.69
C TRP A 89 19.58 10.84 3.20
N GLU A 90 18.45 10.38 3.70
CA GLU A 90 18.06 10.48 5.10
C GLU A 90 17.90 9.10 5.73
N ALA A 91 18.41 8.91 6.94
CA ALA A 91 18.09 7.74 7.75
C ALA A 91 17.47 8.20 9.08
N CYS A 92 16.35 7.58 9.46
CA CYS A 92 15.68 7.87 10.72
C CYS A 92 16.61 7.54 11.90
N LEU A 93 16.90 8.55 12.71
CA LEU A 93 17.73 8.44 13.90
C LEU A 93 16.84 8.08 15.09
N LEU A 94 17.21 6.99 15.78
CA LEU A 94 16.41 6.37 16.84
C LEU A 94 17.03 6.60 18.22
N ASP A 95 18.35 6.62 18.30
CA ASP A 95 19.10 6.86 19.55
C ASP A 95 20.52 7.33 19.21
N GLY A 96 21.26 7.76 20.23
CA GLY A 96 22.70 7.88 20.15
C GLY A 96 23.33 8.31 21.46
N ARG A 97 24.66 8.26 21.48
CA ARG A 97 25.48 8.75 22.59
C ARG A 97 26.74 9.45 22.08
N VAL A 98 27.28 10.31 22.94
CA VAL A 98 28.53 11.02 22.73
C VAL A 98 29.56 10.46 23.70
N GLU A 99 30.72 10.07 23.19
CA GLU A 99 31.90 9.71 23.99
C GLU A 99 32.99 10.76 23.77
N LEU A 100 33.58 11.26 24.86
CA LEU A 100 34.72 12.17 24.79
C LEU A 100 35.97 11.38 24.45
N LEU A 101 36.74 11.86 23.48
CA LEU A 101 38.05 11.32 23.15
C LEU A 101 39.15 12.23 23.70
N GLY A 102 40.40 11.73 23.70
CA GLY A 102 41.57 12.48 24.18
C GLY A 102 41.59 12.62 25.70
N ALA A 103 42.20 13.70 26.19
CA ALA A 103 42.22 13.99 27.62
C ALA A 103 40.87 14.48 28.18
N GLY A 104 39.84 14.65 27.34
CA GLY A 104 38.49 15.06 27.76
C GLY A 104 38.41 16.52 28.15
N THR A 105 37.88 16.81 29.34
CA THR A 105 37.62 18.19 29.84
C THR A 105 38.83 19.13 29.81
N PRO A 106 40.07 18.71 30.15
CA PRO A 106 41.28 19.51 29.95
C PRO A 106 41.50 20.05 28.53
N GLU A 107 41.26 19.24 27.49
CA GLU A 107 41.38 19.70 26.09
C GLU A 107 40.30 20.72 25.77
N ARG A 108 39.07 20.50 26.27
CA ARG A 108 37.97 21.45 26.11
C ARG A 108 38.31 22.81 26.71
N GLY A 109 38.99 22.84 27.85
CA GLY A 109 39.49 24.06 28.47
C GLY A 109 40.51 24.82 27.59
N ARG A 110 41.21 24.11 26.69
CA ARG A 110 42.12 24.68 25.68
C ARG A 110 41.42 25.00 24.36
N GLY A 111 40.10 24.83 24.28
CA GLY A 111 39.30 25.14 23.09
C GLY A 111 39.25 24.04 22.05
N SER A 112 39.66 22.80 22.36
CA SER A 112 39.61 21.67 21.43
C SER A 112 38.93 20.46 22.07
N GLN A 113 38.13 19.71 21.33
CA GLN A 113 37.55 18.46 21.82
C GLN A 113 37.30 17.50 20.65
N ALA A 114 37.91 16.31 20.72
CA ALA A 114 37.51 15.19 19.88
C ALA A 114 36.35 14.42 20.54
N LEU A 115 35.38 14.03 19.73
CA LEU A 115 34.18 13.30 20.13
C LEU A 115 34.02 12.06 19.27
N ARG A 116 33.40 11.03 19.83
CA ARG A 116 32.86 9.90 19.08
C ARG A 116 31.35 9.85 19.26
N LEU A 117 30.64 9.96 18.16
CA LEU A 117 29.20 9.80 18.11
C LEU A 117 28.90 8.34 17.75
N PHE A 118 28.08 7.69 18.57
CA PHE A 118 27.46 6.41 18.24
C PHE A 118 25.98 6.69 17.98
N LEU A 119 25.55 6.54 16.73
CA LEU A 119 24.21 6.88 16.28
C LEU A 119 23.47 5.59 15.91
N VAL A 120 22.34 5.33 16.56
CA VAL A 120 21.46 4.20 16.19
C VAL A 120 20.43 4.72 15.21
N ARG A 121 20.42 4.18 14.00
CA ARG A 121 19.47 4.53 12.94
C ARG A 121 18.75 3.29 12.39
N GLY A 122 17.66 3.50 11.68
CA GLY A 122 17.07 2.44 10.84
C GLY A 122 18.07 1.93 9.80
N ASP A 123 18.04 0.64 9.45
CA ASP A 123 18.91 -0.01 8.47
C ASP A 123 18.52 0.31 7.01
N CYS A 124 18.12 1.55 6.74
CA CYS A 124 17.92 2.06 5.40
C CYS A 124 18.17 3.56 5.34
N TRP A 125 18.61 4.00 4.17
CA TRP A 125 18.65 5.37 3.72
C TRP A 125 17.48 5.62 2.78
N GLN A 126 16.84 6.77 2.89
CA GLN A 126 15.69 7.21 2.13
C GLN A 126 16.05 8.43 1.28
N GLY A 127 15.70 8.39 0.01
CA GLY A 127 15.83 9.54 -0.89
C GLY A 127 14.70 10.56 -0.73
N SER A 128 14.65 11.51 -1.67
CA SER A 128 13.54 12.43 -1.82
C SER A 128 12.25 11.70 -2.18
N LEU A 129 11.11 12.27 -1.76
CA LEU A 129 9.80 11.78 -2.16
C LEU A 129 9.68 11.84 -3.70
N THR A 130 9.38 10.69 -4.30
CA THR A 130 9.39 10.48 -5.75
C THR A 130 8.05 9.86 -6.17
N ALA A 131 7.50 10.32 -7.29
CA ALA A 131 6.30 9.71 -7.88
C ALA A 131 6.68 8.39 -8.57
N LEU A 132 5.90 7.35 -8.32
CA LEU A 132 6.00 6.10 -9.06
C LEU A 132 5.29 6.27 -10.42
N PRO A 133 5.96 6.06 -11.56
CA PRO A 133 5.28 6.04 -12.85
C PRO A 133 4.30 4.87 -12.90
N LEU A 134 3.03 5.18 -13.13
CA LEU A 134 1.94 4.21 -13.24
C LEU A 134 1.46 4.12 -14.68
N SER A 135 1.14 2.90 -15.13
CA SER A 135 0.63 2.63 -16.47
C SER A 135 -0.62 1.75 -16.42
N ASN A 136 -1.58 2.04 -17.28
CA ASN A 136 -2.70 1.17 -17.64
C ASN A 136 -3.21 1.61 -19.03
N PRO A 137 -4.30 1.07 -19.57
CA PRO A 137 -4.80 1.50 -20.88
C PRO A 137 -5.17 2.99 -20.99
N ASN A 138 -5.37 3.71 -19.87
CA ASN A 138 -5.67 5.14 -19.82
C ASN A 138 -4.42 6.04 -19.81
N GLY A 139 -3.22 5.48 -19.80
CA GLY A 139 -1.99 6.27 -19.86
C GLY A 139 -0.75 5.45 -19.52
N ALA A 140 0.40 5.87 -20.06
CA ALA A 140 1.70 5.27 -19.78
C ALA A 140 2.57 6.22 -18.94
N ASN A 141 3.23 5.68 -17.92
CA ASN A 141 4.19 6.37 -17.05
C ASN A 141 3.65 7.67 -16.43
N VAL A 142 2.39 7.65 -16.02
CA VAL A 142 1.69 8.77 -15.40
C VAL A 142 2.16 8.94 -13.95
N THR A 143 2.55 10.15 -13.57
CA THR A 143 3.12 10.47 -12.24
C THR A 143 2.27 11.45 -11.41
N ASN A 144 1.22 12.00 -12.00
CA ASN A 144 0.34 13.00 -11.38
C ASN A 144 -1.09 12.47 -11.08
N GLY A 145 -1.30 11.17 -11.23
CA GLY A 145 -2.56 10.47 -10.96
C GLY A 145 -3.12 9.81 -12.21
N LEU A 146 -3.13 8.47 -12.23
CA LEU A 146 -3.64 7.64 -13.32
C LEU A 146 -5.11 7.28 -13.07
N THR A 147 -5.96 7.41 -14.08
CA THR A 147 -7.39 7.08 -13.98
C THR A 147 -7.60 5.59 -13.76
N LEU A 148 -8.40 5.28 -12.73
CA LEU A 148 -8.95 3.96 -12.44
C LEU A 148 -10.47 4.00 -12.57
N PHE A 149 -11.01 2.99 -13.21
CA PHE A 149 -12.44 2.70 -13.25
C PHE A 149 -12.80 1.73 -12.13
N ASN A 150 -14.09 1.65 -11.85
CA ASN A 150 -14.60 0.76 -10.82
C ASN A 150 -14.85 -0.66 -11.35
N HIS A 151 -14.36 -0.98 -12.54
CA HIS A 151 -14.42 -2.30 -13.15
C HIS A 151 -13.30 -2.46 -14.18
N CYS A 152 -13.13 -3.66 -14.71
CA CYS A 152 -12.17 -3.97 -15.76
C CYS A 152 -12.86 -4.82 -16.82
N ASP A 153 -13.02 -4.27 -18.02
CA ASP A 153 -13.59 -4.97 -19.17
C ASP A 153 -12.46 -5.46 -20.09
N ALA A 154 -12.80 -6.36 -21.03
CA ALA A 154 -11.91 -6.73 -22.13
C ALA A 154 -11.69 -5.59 -23.15
N ASP A 155 -12.44 -4.47 -23.04
CA ASP A 155 -12.22 -3.29 -23.86
C ASP A 155 -11.02 -2.47 -23.35
N ALA A 156 -10.35 -1.78 -24.26
CA ALA A 156 -9.02 -1.23 -24.00
C ALA A 156 -9.02 0.04 -23.13
N LEU A 157 -10.07 0.35 -22.34
CA LEU A 157 -10.15 1.63 -21.61
C LEU A 157 -10.60 1.49 -20.15
N HIS A 158 -11.46 0.53 -19.80
CA HIS A 158 -11.88 0.37 -18.41
C HIS A 158 -10.88 -0.50 -17.64
N ALA A 159 -10.11 0.12 -16.76
CA ALA A 159 -9.12 -0.56 -15.94
C ALA A 159 -9.24 -0.12 -14.48
N ASN A 160 -9.40 -1.09 -13.59
CA ASN A 160 -9.40 -0.90 -12.14
C ASN A 160 -8.00 -1.06 -11.51
N TYR A 161 -6.96 -1.07 -12.34
CA TYR A 161 -5.59 -1.33 -11.94
C TYR A 161 -4.58 -0.31 -12.50
N ALA A 162 -3.39 -0.31 -11.91
CA ALA A 162 -2.22 0.45 -12.32
C ALA A 162 -0.94 -0.38 -12.16
N ASP A 163 -0.20 -0.56 -13.25
CA ASP A 163 1.07 -1.27 -13.27
C ASP A 163 2.27 -0.32 -13.12
N SER A 164 3.37 -0.84 -12.60
CA SER A 164 4.66 -0.14 -12.56
C SER A 164 5.83 -1.12 -12.60
N ASN A 165 6.91 -0.72 -13.25
CA ASN A 165 8.19 -1.43 -13.34
C ASN A 165 9.41 -0.51 -13.06
N ASP A 166 9.17 0.78 -12.82
CA ASP A 166 10.21 1.82 -12.76
C ASP A 166 10.48 2.32 -11.32
N ALA A 167 10.31 1.44 -10.33
CA ALA A 167 10.63 1.75 -8.95
C ALA A 167 12.15 1.84 -8.72
N GLN A 168 12.59 2.96 -8.17
CA GLN A 168 13.98 3.27 -7.81
C GLN A 168 14.31 2.77 -6.40
N GLY A 169 15.61 2.52 -6.17
CA GLY A 169 16.13 2.04 -4.89
C GLY A 169 16.58 0.59 -4.97
N SER A 170 16.88 0.00 -3.81
CA SER A 170 17.28 -1.40 -3.69
C SER A 170 16.59 -2.13 -2.54
N LEU A 171 15.70 -1.45 -1.81
CA LEU A 171 14.90 -2.01 -0.72
C LEU A 171 13.44 -1.60 -0.87
N PRO A 172 12.48 -2.44 -0.43
CA PRO A 172 11.06 -2.09 -0.40
C PRO A 172 10.81 -0.78 0.37
N ALA A 173 9.94 0.06 -0.15
CA ALA A 173 9.59 1.35 0.45
C ALA A 173 8.07 1.49 0.63
N PRO A 174 7.58 1.94 1.80
CA PRO A 174 6.17 2.22 2.01
C PRO A 174 5.65 3.19 0.96
N ALA A 175 4.52 2.83 0.37
CA ALA A 175 3.82 3.69 -0.58
C ALA A 175 2.98 4.73 0.17
N ARG A 176 3.11 5.97 -0.24
CA ARG A 176 2.16 7.04 0.06
C ARG A 176 1.13 7.11 -1.06
N VAL A 177 -0.13 6.93 -0.69
CA VAL A 177 -1.27 6.83 -1.62
C VAL A 177 -2.02 8.15 -1.65
N GLU A 178 -2.29 8.67 -2.85
CA GLU A 178 -3.27 9.73 -3.08
C GLU A 178 -4.35 9.22 -4.05
N LEU A 179 -5.61 9.33 -3.65
CA LEU A 179 -6.77 9.04 -4.50
C LEU A 179 -7.54 10.34 -4.74
N PHE A 180 -7.63 10.77 -6.00
CA PHE A 180 -8.36 11.97 -6.39
C PHE A 180 -9.75 11.58 -6.89
N HIS A 181 -10.77 12.24 -6.35
CA HIS A 181 -12.14 12.09 -6.82
C HIS A 181 -12.56 13.37 -7.56
N ASP A 182 -11.98 13.57 -8.74
CA ASP A 182 -12.15 14.79 -9.56
C ASP A 182 -12.62 14.51 -10.99
N LEU A 183 -12.90 13.25 -11.32
CA LEU A 183 -13.35 12.80 -12.64
C LEU A 183 -14.80 12.29 -12.69
N SER A 184 -15.47 12.21 -11.55
CA SER A 184 -16.78 11.54 -11.41
C SER A 184 -17.88 12.49 -10.98
N GLY A 185 -19.12 12.00 -11.02
CA GLY A 185 -20.31 12.72 -10.57
C GLY A 185 -20.24 13.14 -9.09
N PRO A 186 -21.28 13.85 -8.58
CA PRO A 186 -21.25 14.48 -7.26
C PRO A 186 -21.27 13.47 -6.10
N GLU A 187 -21.57 12.19 -6.37
CA GLU A 187 -21.67 11.16 -5.35
C GLU A 187 -20.31 10.89 -4.71
N PRO A 188 -20.21 10.97 -3.37
CA PRO A 188 -18.94 10.76 -2.69
C PRO A 188 -18.46 9.32 -2.85
N VAL A 189 -17.15 9.16 -3.01
CA VAL A 189 -16.50 7.85 -2.94
C VAL A 189 -16.43 7.43 -1.48
N THR A 190 -17.16 6.40 -1.10
CA THR A 190 -17.23 5.95 0.28
C THR A 190 -16.10 4.96 0.55
N ASP A 191 -16.46 3.69 0.60
CA ASP A 191 -15.58 2.61 0.97
C ASP A 191 -14.62 2.27 -0.18
N ILE A 192 -13.32 2.18 0.10
CA ILE A 192 -12.30 1.86 -0.93
C ILE A 192 -11.51 0.60 -0.53
N TRP A 193 -11.26 -0.27 -1.49
CA TRP A 193 -10.40 -1.43 -1.38
C TRP A 193 -9.22 -1.25 -2.32
N LEU A 194 -8.00 -1.37 -1.80
CA LEU A 194 -6.77 -1.18 -2.56
C LEU A 194 -5.82 -2.35 -2.26
N GLY A 195 -5.38 -3.03 -3.31
CA GLY A 195 -4.47 -4.17 -3.21
C GLY A 195 -3.23 -3.95 -4.06
N GLU A 196 -2.13 -4.53 -3.61
CA GLU A 196 -0.84 -4.53 -4.29
C GLU A 196 -0.36 -5.98 -4.46
N GLY A 197 0.24 -6.25 -5.62
CA GLY A 197 0.81 -7.55 -5.96
C GLY A 197 1.93 -7.43 -7.00
N ALA A 198 2.72 -8.49 -7.18
CA ALA A 198 3.71 -8.54 -8.26
C ALA A 198 2.99 -8.73 -9.61
N ALA A 199 3.35 -7.92 -10.60
CA ALA A 199 2.79 -8.03 -11.94
C ALA A 199 3.49 -9.14 -12.75
N PRO A 200 2.81 -9.78 -13.73
CA PRO A 200 1.40 -9.56 -14.07
C PRO A 200 0.45 -10.10 -12.99
N LEU A 201 -0.73 -9.50 -12.90
CA LEU A 201 -1.87 -10.00 -12.14
C LEU A 201 -3.00 -10.35 -13.12
N PRO A 202 -3.91 -11.26 -12.73
CA PRO A 202 -5.16 -11.40 -13.46
C PRO A 202 -5.99 -10.13 -13.29
N HIS A 203 -6.10 -9.34 -14.37
CA HIS A 203 -6.83 -8.08 -14.37
C HIS A 203 -8.33 -8.27 -14.67
N ASP A 204 -8.66 -9.34 -15.41
CA ASP A 204 -10.04 -9.64 -15.81
C ASP A 204 -10.91 -9.97 -14.60
N LEU A 205 -12.10 -9.38 -14.58
CA LEU A 205 -13.14 -9.71 -13.63
C LEU A 205 -13.77 -11.07 -13.99
N LEU A 206 -14.18 -11.81 -12.97
CA LEU A 206 -14.97 -13.02 -13.17
C LEU A 206 -16.43 -12.63 -13.31
N GLU A 207 -16.85 -12.40 -14.56
CA GLU A 207 -18.17 -11.90 -14.90
C GLU A 207 -19.28 -12.91 -14.60
N GLY A 208 -20.40 -12.43 -14.06
CA GLY A 208 -21.53 -13.24 -13.63
C GLY A 208 -22.20 -13.94 -14.79
N GLU A 209 -22.35 -13.26 -15.94
CA GLU A 209 -22.90 -13.83 -17.16
C GLU A 209 -22.04 -14.92 -17.78
N ALA A 210 -20.72 -14.91 -17.52
CA ALA A 210 -19.76 -15.89 -17.98
C ALA A 210 -19.68 -17.14 -17.09
N ALA A 211 -20.22 -17.08 -15.88
CA ALA A 211 -20.22 -18.21 -14.95
C ALA A 211 -21.05 -19.42 -15.44
N THR A 212 -20.94 -20.56 -14.77
CA THR A 212 -21.81 -21.73 -14.92
C THR A 212 -22.60 -22.00 -13.63
N THR A 213 -23.76 -22.64 -13.72
CA THR A 213 -24.57 -23.05 -12.57
C THR A 213 -25.61 -24.10 -12.98
N THR A 214 -26.07 -24.91 -12.03
CA THR A 214 -27.19 -25.85 -12.21
C THR A 214 -28.50 -25.31 -11.63
N LEU A 215 -28.48 -24.13 -11.01
CA LEU A 215 -29.65 -23.47 -10.42
C LEU A 215 -30.53 -22.82 -11.50
N THR A 216 -31.73 -22.38 -11.10
CA THR A 216 -32.56 -21.54 -11.97
C THR A 216 -31.82 -20.23 -12.24
N THR A 217 -31.57 -19.90 -13.49
CA THR A 217 -30.74 -18.75 -13.85
C THR A 217 -31.20 -18.04 -15.11
N GLN A 218 -30.87 -16.74 -15.21
CA GLN A 218 -31.06 -15.91 -16.39
C GLN A 218 -29.91 -14.92 -16.50
N VAL A 219 -29.36 -14.77 -17.72
CA VAL A 219 -28.46 -13.64 -18.05
C VAL A 219 -29.31 -12.45 -18.48
N ILE A 220 -29.05 -11.28 -17.90
CA ILE A 220 -29.81 -10.05 -18.13
C ILE A 220 -28.83 -8.97 -18.59
N GLY A 221 -29.10 -8.35 -19.74
CA GLY A 221 -28.31 -7.23 -20.23
C GLY A 221 -28.62 -5.94 -19.46
N ASP A 222 -27.59 -5.23 -19.02
CA ASP A 222 -27.67 -3.96 -18.30
C ASP A 222 -26.38 -3.17 -18.50
N SER A 223 -26.46 -2.01 -19.16
CA SER A 223 -25.29 -1.16 -19.43
C SER A 223 -24.66 -0.52 -18.19
N THR A 224 -25.28 -0.67 -17.01
CA THR A 224 -24.73 -0.22 -15.72
C THR A 224 -23.93 -1.31 -14.99
N CYS A 225 -23.72 -2.45 -15.65
CA CYS A 225 -22.96 -3.60 -15.18
C CYS A 225 -21.66 -3.79 -15.98
N SER A 226 -20.67 -4.43 -15.38
CA SER A 226 -19.44 -4.84 -16.06
C SER A 226 -19.80 -5.78 -17.21
N GLY A 227 -19.07 -5.71 -18.32
CA GLY A 227 -19.41 -6.50 -19.51
C GLY A 227 -20.79 -6.22 -20.15
N GLY A 228 -21.57 -5.28 -19.61
CA GLY A 228 -22.91 -4.92 -20.10
C GLY A 228 -24.04 -5.88 -19.67
N GLY A 229 -23.84 -6.71 -18.65
CA GLY A 229 -24.87 -7.61 -18.15
C GLY A 229 -24.57 -8.17 -16.76
N TYR A 230 -25.50 -8.96 -16.23
CA TYR A 230 -25.30 -9.70 -14.99
C TYR A 230 -26.03 -11.04 -15.06
N ARG A 231 -25.74 -11.93 -14.11
CA ARG A 231 -26.48 -13.19 -13.97
C ARG A 231 -27.36 -13.19 -12.74
N ARG A 232 -28.65 -13.40 -12.98
CA ARG A 232 -29.64 -13.73 -11.96
C ARG A 232 -29.59 -15.22 -11.67
N VAL A 233 -29.56 -15.59 -10.40
CA VAL A 233 -29.66 -16.97 -9.91
C VAL A 233 -30.70 -17.06 -8.80
N SER A 234 -31.51 -18.11 -8.83
CA SER A 234 -32.57 -18.34 -7.84
C SER A 234 -32.62 -19.79 -7.39
N TRP A 235 -32.83 -20.00 -6.09
CA TRP A 235 -33.00 -21.33 -5.49
C TRP A 235 -33.85 -21.26 -4.21
N GLU A 236 -34.29 -22.42 -3.73
CA GLU A 236 -35.02 -22.60 -2.48
C GLU A 236 -34.39 -23.76 -1.70
N GLY A 237 -34.47 -23.71 -0.37
CA GLY A 237 -33.93 -24.72 0.53
C GLY A 237 -32.69 -24.26 1.30
N ALA A 238 -32.44 -24.96 2.41
CA ALA A 238 -31.37 -24.62 3.36
C ALA A 238 -30.05 -25.36 3.10
N ALA A 239 -30.01 -26.24 2.10
CA ALA A 239 -28.81 -26.98 1.73
C ALA A 239 -27.79 -26.04 1.05
N GLU A 240 -26.51 -26.39 1.15
CA GLU A 240 -25.47 -25.71 0.39
C GLU A 240 -25.60 -26.04 -1.09
N VAL A 241 -25.48 -24.99 -1.90
CA VAL A 241 -25.54 -25.07 -3.35
C VAL A 241 -24.35 -24.32 -3.96
N GLU A 242 -23.87 -24.83 -5.09
CA GLU A 242 -23.01 -24.05 -5.98
C GLU A 242 -23.85 -22.96 -6.64
N ILE A 243 -23.62 -21.71 -6.25
CA ILE A 243 -24.36 -20.57 -6.77
C ILE A 243 -23.88 -20.29 -8.20
N LEU A 244 -22.58 -20.09 -8.36
CA LEU A 244 -21.90 -19.84 -9.64
C LEU A 244 -20.49 -20.43 -9.61
N ALA A 245 -19.97 -20.85 -10.76
CA ALA A 245 -18.57 -21.28 -10.92
C ALA A 245 -17.93 -20.69 -12.18
N TRP A 246 -16.63 -20.44 -12.13
CA TRP A 246 -15.82 -19.92 -13.24
C TRP A 246 -14.63 -20.83 -13.51
N GLU A 247 -14.38 -21.13 -14.78
CA GLU A 247 -13.15 -21.79 -15.19
C GLU A 247 -11.98 -20.81 -15.15
N LEU A 248 -10.93 -21.16 -14.41
CA LEU A 248 -9.66 -20.44 -14.35
C LEU A 248 -8.70 -21.10 -15.35
N ASN A 249 -8.48 -20.41 -16.48
CA ASN A 249 -7.57 -20.89 -17.51
C ASN A 249 -6.09 -20.83 -17.05
N SER A 250 -5.21 -21.50 -17.79
CA SER A 250 -3.78 -21.60 -17.44
C SER A 250 -3.09 -20.24 -17.36
N ASN A 251 -3.40 -19.30 -18.26
CA ASN A 251 -2.80 -17.96 -18.23
C ASN A 251 -3.20 -17.20 -16.96
N TRP A 252 -4.48 -17.29 -16.59
CA TRP A 252 -5.01 -16.69 -15.38
C TRP A 252 -4.32 -17.25 -14.14
N LEU A 253 -4.14 -18.58 -14.07
CA LEU A 253 -3.47 -19.25 -12.95
C LEU A 253 -1.96 -18.97 -12.88
N GLU A 254 -1.28 -18.87 -14.03
CA GLU A 254 0.11 -18.42 -14.10
C GLU A 254 0.26 -16.99 -13.57
N GLN A 255 -0.67 -16.09 -13.93
CA GLN A 255 -0.75 -14.75 -13.38
C GLN A 255 -1.19 -14.72 -11.91
N ALA A 256 -1.90 -15.72 -11.41
CA ALA A 256 -2.23 -15.80 -9.98
C ALA A 256 -0.99 -16.17 -9.16
N GLY A 257 -0.15 -17.08 -9.67
CA GLY A 257 1.21 -17.33 -9.19
C GLY A 257 1.29 -17.85 -7.75
N GLY A 258 0.29 -18.60 -7.27
CA GLY A 258 0.31 -19.16 -5.90
C GLY A 258 -0.09 -18.16 -4.81
N ARG A 259 -0.65 -17.00 -5.19
CA ARG A 259 -0.87 -15.87 -4.28
C ARG A 259 -2.25 -15.88 -3.64
N CYS A 260 -2.37 -15.10 -2.57
CA CYS A 260 -3.63 -14.88 -1.88
C CYS A 260 -4.33 -13.63 -2.42
N PHE A 261 -5.65 -13.73 -2.60
CA PHE A 261 -6.52 -12.70 -3.11
C PHE A 261 -7.70 -12.48 -2.16
N ARG A 262 -8.21 -11.26 -2.14
CA ARG A 262 -9.47 -10.87 -1.52
C ARG A 262 -10.56 -10.86 -2.57
N PRO A 263 -11.53 -11.77 -2.53
CA PRO A 263 -12.69 -11.72 -3.41
C PRO A 263 -13.63 -10.58 -3.00
N LEU A 264 -14.08 -9.82 -3.99
CA LEU A 264 -15.10 -8.78 -3.88
C LEU A 264 -16.23 -9.11 -4.85
N LEU A 265 -17.42 -9.43 -4.34
CA LEU A 265 -18.61 -9.70 -5.15
C LEU A 265 -19.37 -8.39 -5.39
N ARG A 266 -19.64 -8.04 -6.65
CA ARG A 266 -20.56 -6.97 -6.99
C ARG A 266 -21.92 -7.52 -7.39
N PHE A 267 -22.96 -7.03 -6.75
CA PHE A 267 -24.35 -7.28 -7.11
C PHE A 267 -24.94 -6.15 -7.96
N ALA A 268 -25.56 -6.53 -9.07
CA ALA A 268 -26.29 -5.64 -9.96
C ALA A 268 -27.59 -5.12 -9.34
N ASN A 269 -28.18 -5.87 -8.42
CA ASN A 269 -29.31 -5.43 -7.59
C ASN A 269 -29.09 -5.81 -6.12
N LEU A 270 -29.58 -4.97 -5.21
CA LEU A 270 -29.52 -5.26 -3.78
C LEU A 270 -30.37 -6.49 -3.44
N PHE A 271 -29.85 -7.33 -2.55
CA PHE A 271 -30.60 -8.38 -1.88
C PHE A 271 -30.93 -7.95 -0.45
N ASP A 272 -31.99 -8.54 0.11
CA ASP A 272 -32.57 -8.16 1.41
C ASP A 272 -32.45 -9.26 2.49
N CYS A 273 -32.02 -10.47 2.12
CA CYS A 273 -31.81 -11.55 3.08
C CYS A 273 -30.55 -11.36 3.93
N ALA A 274 -30.70 -11.52 5.25
CA ALA A 274 -29.63 -11.33 6.24
C ALA A 274 -28.97 -12.65 6.71
N ASP A 275 -29.48 -13.79 6.25
CA ASP A 275 -29.13 -15.14 6.69
C ASP A 275 -28.44 -15.95 5.57
N LEU A 276 -27.96 -15.26 4.54
CA LEU A 276 -27.21 -15.85 3.43
C LEU A 276 -25.75 -16.04 3.82
N GLN A 277 -25.32 -17.29 3.92
CA GLN A 277 -23.95 -17.68 4.21
C GLN A 277 -23.27 -18.18 2.95
N VAL A 278 -22.05 -17.71 2.69
CA VAL A 278 -21.28 -18.03 1.48
C VAL A 278 -19.82 -18.33 1.80
N HIS A 279 -19.17 -19.04 0.88
CA HIS A 279 -17.73 -19.24 0.84
C HIS A 279 -17.29 -19.57 -0.60
N LEU A 280 -15.99 -19.66 -0.82
CA LEU A 280 -15.42 -20.03 -2.11
C LEU A 280 -14.68 -21.36 -2.00
N GLN A 281 -14.77 -22.15 -3.08
CA GLN A 281 -14.00 -23.37 -3.25
C GLN A 281 -13.19 -23.30 -4.54
N VAL A 282 -11.99 -23.88 -4.54
CA VAL A 282 -11.20 -24.12 -5.75
C VAL A 282 -11.26 -25.60 -6.06
N HIS A 283 -11.71 -25.93 -7.27
CA HIS A 283 -11.93 -27.30 -7.72
C HIS A 283 -10.94 -27.70 -8.80
N SER A 284 -10.62 -28.99 -8.86
CA SER A 284 -9.97 -29.64 -10.00
C SER A 284 -10.78 -30.88 -10.35
N GLY A 285 -11.52 -30.83 -11.46
CA GLY A 285 -12.56 -31.82 -11.74
C GLY A 285 -13.58 -31.86 -10.58
N GLY A 286 -13.88 -33.04 -10.05
CA GLY A 286 -14.80 -33.20 -8.93
C GLY A 286 -14.19 -33.07 -7.53
N SER A 287 -12.91 -32.67 -7.41
CA SER A 287 -12.21 -32.57 -6.12
C SER A 287 -12.06 -31.12 -5.66
N VAL A 288 -12.41 -30.84 -4.41
CA VAL A 288 -12.14 -29.56 -3.75
C VAL A 288 -10.68 -29.53 -3.29
N LEU A 289 -9.92 -28.56 -3.77
CA LEU A 289 -8.51 -28.36 -3.42
C LEU A 289 -8.31 -27.29 -2.34
N PHE A 290 -9.21 -26.30 -2.29
CA PHE A 290 -9.20 -25.25 -1.29
C PHE A 290 -10.63 -24.84 -0.96
N GLU A 291 -10.86 -24.45 0.29
CA GLU A 291 -12.13 -23.89 0.76
C GLU A 291 -11.86 -22.69 1.68
N SER A 292 -12.53 -21.57 1.42
CA SER A 292 -12.46 -20.40 2.30
C SER A 292 -13.41 -20.56 3.50
N PRO A 293 -13.19 -19.83 4.61
CA PRO A 293 -14.17 -19.74 5.68
C PRO A 293 -15.54 -19.22 5.20
N PHE A 294 -16.61 -19.68 5.86
CA PHE A 294 -17.96 -19.13 5.69
C PHE A 294 -18.05 -17.68 6.14
N GLN A 295 -18.85 -16.90 5.43
CA GLN A 295 -19.19 -15.53 5.76
C GLN A 295 -20.66 -15.25 5.48
N THR A 296 -21.32 -14.52 6.39
CA THR A 296 -22.67 -14.02 6.15
C THR A 296 -22.59 -12.73 5.32
N LEU A 297 -23.32 -12.69 4.21
CA LEU A 297 -23.41 -11.47 3.40
C LEU A 297 -24.24 -10.39 4.09
N GLN A 298 -23.90 -9.13 3.86
CA GLN A 298 -24.62 -8.00 4.43
C GLN A 298 -25.66 -7.48 3.43
N PRO A 299 -26.97 -7.61 3.70
CA PRO A 299 -28.00 -7.08 2.81
C PRO A 299 -27.88 -5.56 2.69
N GLY A 300 -28.36 -5.02 1.57
CA GLY A 300 -28.30 -3.58 1.30
C GLY A 300 -26.94 -3.06 0.83
N ALA A 301 -25.96 -3.92 0.57
CA ALA A 301 -24.70 -3.52 -0.06
C ALA A 301 -24.40 -4.22 -1.40
N ARG A 302 -24.06 -3.42 -2.41
CA ARG A 302 -23.72 -3.93 -3.75
C ARG A 302 -22.37 -4.61 -3.80
N LEU A 303 -21.37 -4.13 -3.05
CA LEU A 303 -20.06 -4.76 -3.01
C LEU A 303 -19.89 -5.51 -1.68
N GLN A 304 -19.65 -6.82 -1.75
CA GLN A 304 -19.42 -7.68 -0.59
C GLN A 304 -17.98 -8.17 -0.56
N GLU A 305 -17.29 -7.92 0.55
CA GLU A 305 -15.97 -8.47 0.78
C GLU A 305 -16.06 -9.88 1.36
N LEU A 306 -15.36 -10.85 0.73
CA LEU A 306 -15.29 -12.23 1.20
C LEU A 306 -13.99 -12.55 1.94
N ALA A 307 -13.94 -13.72 2.59
CA ALA A 307 -12.71 -14.28 3.14
C ALA A 307 -11.65 -14.49 2.04
N PRO A 308 -10.35 -14.38 2.35
CA PRO A 308 -9.30 -14.56 1.35
C PRO A 308 -9.31 -15.95 0.74
N VAL A 309 -8.98 -16.01 -0.55
CA VAL A 309 -8.74 -17.25 -1.29
C VAL A 309 -7.27 -17.33 -1.66
N MET A 310 -6.67 -18.50 -1.52
CA MET A 310 -5.35 -18.77 -2.08
C MET A 310 -5.55 -19.47 -3.40
N LEU A 311 -4.92 -18.99 -4.46
CA LEU A 311 -5.01 -19.62 -5.79
C LEU A 311 -3.67 -20.29 -6.09
N PRO A 312 -3.67 -21.45 -6.78
CA PRO A 312 -2.46 -22.22 -7.04
C PRO A 312 -1.49 -21.49 -8.00
N PRO A 313 -0.25 -22.01 -8.19
CA PRO A 313 0.30 -23.27 -7.67
C PRO A 313 0.58 -23.27 -6.16
N TRP A 314 0.08 -24.30 -5.46
CA TRP A 314 0.42 -24.57 -4.06
C TRP A 314 1.53 -25.61 -3.94
N SER A 315 2.73 -25.33 -4.46
CA SER A 315 3.88 -26.27 -4.39
C SER A 315 3.51 -27.74 -4.70
N LEU A 316 2.58 -27.98 -5.63
CA LEU A 316 2.21 -29.32 -6.05
C LEU A 316 3.22 -29.75 -7.11
N ALA A 317 3.88 -30.87 -6.88
CA ALA A 317 4.92 -31.44 -7.74
C ALA A 317 4.36 -32.02 -9.07
N ALA A 318 3.33 -31.41 -9.64
CA ALA A 318 2.69 -31.84 -10.87
C ALA A 318 2.50 -30.64 -11.81
N ASP A 319 2.39 -30.96 -13.10
CA ASP A 319 2.33 -30.07 -14.26
C ASP A 319 1.43 -28.84 -14.07
N SER A 320 1.63 -27.83 -14.94
CA SER A 320 0.86 -26.58 -14.96
C SER A 320 -0.63 -26.84 -14.68
N PRO A 321 -1.26 -26.20 -13.69
CA PRO A 321 -2.63 -26.51 -13.30
C PRO A 321 -3.55 -26.21 -14.48
N ALA A 322 -3.99 -27.26 -15.18
CA ALA A 322 -4.91 -27.13 -16.30
C ALA A 322 -6.35 -27.33 -15.80
N GLY A 323 -7.19 -26.31 -15.97
CA GLY A 323 -8.64 -26.38 -15.79
C GLY A 323 -9.08 -26.46 -14.32
N LEU A 324 -8.80 -25.42 -13.54
CA LEU A 324 -9.41 -25.26 -12.22
C LEU A 324 -10.71 -24.50 -12.31
N ALA A 325 -11.62 -24.72 -11.38
CA ALA A 325 -12.81 -23.90 -11.22
C ALA A 325 -12.80 -23.17 -9.88
N LEU A 326 -13.11 -21.88 -9.89
CA LEU A 326 -13.47 -21.15 -8.68
C LEU A 326 -14.99 -21.22 -8.54
N ALA A 327 -15.48 -21.85 -7.48
CA ALA A 327 -16.90 -22.01 -7.21
C ALA A 327 -17.31 -21.13 -6.03
N TRP A 328 -18.35 -20.32 -6.23
CA TRP A 328 -19.04 -19.59 -5.19
C TRP A 328 -20.19 -20.43 -4.66
N ILE A 329 -20.04 -20.87 -3.41
CA ILE A 329 -20.97 -21.75 -2.73
C ILE A 329 -21.73 -20.95 -1.67
N GLY A 330 -23.01 -21.28 -1.47
CA GLY A 330 -23.76 -20.69 -0.38
C GLY A 330 -25.01 -21.45 0.02
N ARG A 331 -25.61 -20.98 1.12
CA ARG A 331 -26.87 -21.47 1.67
C ARG A 331 -27.64 -20.34 2.33
N ARG A 332 -28.96 -20.40 2.26
CA ARG A 332 -29.84 -19.53 3.05
C ARG A 332 -30.29 -20.30 4.28
N VAL A 333 -29.95 -19.85 5.48
CA VAL A 333 -30.18 -20.62 6.72
C VAL A 333 -31.67 -20.91 6.96
N SER A 334 -32.55 -19.97 6.63
CA SER A 334 -34.01 -20.15 6.71
C SER A 334 -34.59 -21.14 5.70
N GLY A 335 -33.87 -21.40 4.60
CA GLY A 335 -34.35 -22.22 3.49
C GLY A 335 -35.39 -21.58 2.57
N GLU A 336 -35.73 -20.31 2.79
CA GLU A 336 -36.64 -19.57 1.91
C GLU A 336 -36.06 -19.33 0.51
N SER A 337 -36.92 -19.00 -0.44
CA SER A 337 -36.52 -18.66 -1.81
C SER A 337 -35.59 -17.45 -1.85
N THR A 338 -34.43 -17.61 -2.50
CA THR A 338 -33.39 -16.59 -2.65
C THR A 338 -33.20 -16.26 -4.11
N THR A 339 -33.00 -14.99 -4.42
CA THR A 339 -32.60 -14.52 -5.75
C THR A 339 -31.44 -13.55 -5.60
N LEU A 340 -30.38 -13.76 -6.37
CA LEU A 340 -29.19 -12.93 -6.40
C LEU A 340 -28.87 -12.51 -7.83
N ASP A 341 -28.45 -11.27 -7.99
CA ASP A 341 -28.07 -10.69 -9.28
C ASP A 341 -26.58 -10.34 -9.25
N LEU A 342 -25.72 -11.29 -9.59
CA LEU A 342 -24.27 -11.07 -9.57
C LEU A 342 -23.81 -10.43 -10.88
N ASP A 343 -23.16 -9.27 -10.76
CA ASP A 343 -22.42 -8.64 -11.85
C ASP A 343 -21.07 -9.31 -12.02
N PHE A 344 -20.17 -9.21 -11.03
CA PHE A 344 -18.85 -9.83 -11.11
C PHE A 344 -18.27 -10.25 -9.76
N LEU A 345 -17.21 -11.07 -9.83
CA LEU A 345 -16.29 -11.32 -8.73
C LEU A 345 -14.89 -10.79 -9.10
N ALA A 346 -14.39 -9.84 -8.32
CA ALA A 346 -13.03 -9.31 -8.46
C ALA A 346 -12.08 -9.95 -7.46
N LEU A 347 -10.84 -10.24 -7.88
CA LEU A 347 -9.82 -10.84 -7.02
C LEU A 347 -8.69 -9.84 -6.75
N LEU A 348 -8.78 -9.17 -5.61
CA LEU A 348 -7.84 -8.12 -5.23
C LEU A 348 -6.58 -8.73 -4.58
N PRO A 349 -5.36 -8.39 -5.03
CA PRO A 349 -4.13 -8.97 -4.50
C PRO A 349 -3.89 -8.55 -3.04
N LEU A 350 -3.29 -9.44 -2.24
CA LEU A 350 -3.07 -9.25 -0.79
C LEU A 350 -1.59 -9.23 -0.37
N ARG A 351 -0.62 -8.97 -1.27
CA ARG A 351 0.79 -8.81 -0.86
C ARG A 351 0.94 -7.56 0.02
N GLY A 352 0.47 -6.43 -0.49
CA GLY A 352 0.13 -5.23 0.27
C GLY A 352 -1.35 -4.95 0.11
N TRP A 353 -2.01 -4.43 1.14
CA TRP A 353 -3.41 -4.04 1.03
C TRP A 353 -3.78 -2.94 2.00
N ARG A 354 -4.79 -2.17 1.59
CA ARG A 354 -5.39 -1.12 2.40
C ARG A 354 -6.89 -1.06 2.14
N ARG A 355 -7.66 -1.00 3.21
CA ARG A 355 -9.09 -0.78 3.22
C ARG A 355 -9.34 0.60 3.82
N TYR A 356 -10.08 1.45 3.12
CA TYR A 356 -10.48 2.76 3.64
C TYR A 356 -11.97 2.72 3.94
N TRP A 357 -12.31 2.71 5.22
CA TRP A 357 -13.68 2.78 5.69
C TRP A 357 -14.14 4.23 5.70
N SER A 358 -15.25 4.49 5.04
CA SER A 358 -15.84 5.82 4.96
C SER A 358 -16.39 6.25 6.31
N LEU A 359 -15.98 7.44 6.78
CA LEU A 359 -16.65 8.17 7.87
C LEU A 359 -17.66 9.16 7.31
N ASP A 360 -17.26 9.91 6.28
CA ASP A 360 -18.06 10.96 5.62
C ASP A 360 -17.94 10.92 4.08
N GLY A 361 -17.22 9.92 3.56
CA GLY A 361 -16.92 9.78 2.14
C GLY A 361 -15.87 10.77 1.65
N LEU A 362 -15.43 10.56 0.41
CA LEU A 362 -14.53 11.43 -0.31
C LEU A 362 -15.38 12.25 -1.29
N PRO A 363 -15.67 13.52 -1.00
CA PRO A 363 -16.54 14.35 -1.84
C PRO A 363 -15.85 14.78 -3.14
N ALA A 364 -16.65 15.10 -4.16
CA ALA A 364 -16.15 15.52 -5.48
C ALA A 364 -15.19 16.71 -5.37
N GLY A 365 -14.07 16.63 -6.08
CA GLY A 365 -12.97 17.59 -6.08
C GLY A 365 -11.99 17.44 -4.92
N ALA A 366 -12.24 16.57 -3.93
CA ALA A 366 -11.29 16.27 -2.87
C ALA A 366 -10.34 15.13 -3.23
N ARG A 367 -9.31 14.93 -2.40
CA ARG A 367 -8.44 13.75 -2.46
C ARG A 367 -8.24 13.11 -1.10
N LEU A 368 -8.19 11.78 -1.07
CA LEU A 368 -7.73 11.01 0.08
C LEU A 368 -6.20 10.95 0.02
N LEU A 369 -5.54 11.12 1.16
CA LEU A 369 -4.11 10.95 1.35
C LEU A 369 -3.87 9.95 2.48
N ASP A 370 -3.14 8.86 2.19
CA ASP A 370 -2.59 7.93 3.19
C ASP A 370 -1.06 7.93 3.12
N ASP A 371 -0.43 8.40 4.20
CA ASP A 371 1.01 8.42 4.37
C ASP A 371 1.42 7.55 5.57
N PRO A 372 1.93 6.32 5.33
CA PRO A 372 2.34 5.42 6.40
C PRO A 372 3.61 5.88 7.12
N LEU A 373 4.42 6.79 6.54
CA LEU A 373 5.61 7.32 7.22
C LEU A 373 5.21 8.37 8.26
N GLU A 374 4.20 9.18 7.96
CA GLU A 374 3.62 10.15 8.89
C GLU A 374 2.48 9.57 9.76
N GLN A 375 2.08 8.32 9.53
CA GLN A 375 0.93 7.66 10.17
C GLN A 375 -0.35 8.50 10.02
N ARG A 376 -0.56 9.02 8.81
CA ARG A 376 -1.57 10.04 8.53
C ARG A 376 -2.46 9.62 7.37
N CYS A 377 -3.75 9.46 7.64
CA CYS A 377 -4.78 9.19 6.64
C CYS A 377 -5.86 10.27 6.73
N VAL A 378 -5.98 11.13 5.72
CA VAL A 378 -6.85 12.31 5.74
C VAL A 378 -7.44 12.63 4.37
N THR A 379 -8.60 13.28 4.39
CA THR A 379 -9.20 13.88 3.20
C THR A 379 -8.77 15.33 3.09
N LEU A 380 -8.23 15.72 1.95
CA LEU A 380 -7.85 17.09 1.63
C LEU A 380 -8.96 17.70 0.78
N HIS A 381 -9.84 18.45 1.45
CA HIS A 381 -10.95 19.16 0.84
C HIS A 381 -10.50 20.55 0.34
N PRO A 382 -10.85 20.96 -0.89
CA PRO A 382 -10.38 22.23 -1.46
C PRO A 382 -10.83 23.46 -0.67
N GLN A 383 -11.97 23.39 0.04
CA GLN A 383 -12.55 24.52 0.78
C GLN A 383 -12.39 24.41 2.30
N ASN A 384 -12.32 23.17 2.83
CA ASN A 384 -12.37 22.91 4.27
C ASN A 384 -11.00 22.48 4.82
N GLY A 385 -10.00 22.32 3.96
CA GLY A 385 -8.68 21.84 4.33
C GLY A 385 -8.71 20.36 4.67
N GLU A 386 -8.04 19.99 5.76
CA GLU A 386 -7.85 18.60 6.17
C GLU A 386 -9.00 18.09 7.03
N LEU A 387 -9.59 16.96 6.64
CA LEU A 387 -10.73 16.33 7.28
C LEU A 387 -10.44 14.85 7.56
N ALA A 388 -11.07 14.31 8.59
CA ALA A 388 -11.12 12.86 8.83
C ALA A 388 -12.24 12.24 7.99
N GLY A 389 -11.99 11.98 6.70
CA GLY A 389 -12.98 11.37 5.81
C GLY A 389 -13.02 9.84 5.86
N HIS A 390 -11.89 9.20 6.16
CA HIS A 390 -11.73 7.75 6.14
C HIS A 390 -10.84 7.23 7.26
N VAL A 391 -11.10 6.00 7.68
CA VAL A 391 -10.20 5.20 8.53
C VAL A 391 -9.48 4.18 7.66
N ALA A 392 -8.16 4.23 7.66
CA ALA A 392 -7.34 3.25 6.95
C ALA A 392 -7.07 2.00 7.81
N GLN A 393 -7.35 0.82 7.24
CA GLN A 393 -7.13 -0.49 7.84
C GLN A 393 -6.26 -1.36 6.93
N GLY A 394 -5.37 -2.15 7.52
CA GLY A 394 -4.47 -3.07 6.81
C GLY A 394 -3.00 -2.69 6.91
N PRO A 395 -2.08 -3.51 6.40
CA PRO A 395 -0.65 -3.29 6.51
C PRO A 395 -0.13 -2.11 5.66
N GLY A 396 -0.92 -1.61 4.70
CA GLY A 396 -0.46 -0.62 3.71
C GLY A 396 0.11 -1.28 2.46
N LEU A 397 0.60 -0.46 1.54
CA LEU A 397 1.25 -0.93 0.32
C LEU A 397 2.75 -0.66 0.37
N GLU A 398 3.52 -1.44 -0.37
CA GLU A 398 4.95 -1.24 -0.57
C GLU A 398 5.26 -1.08 -2.05
N VAL A 399 6.26 -0.25 -2.35
CA VAL A 399 6.87 -0.12 -3.67
C VAL A 399 8.10 -1.02 -3.68
N GLN A 400 8.17 -1.95 -4.63
CA GLN A 400 9.25 -2.91 -4.79
C GLN A 400 10.21 -2.49 -5.91
N PRO A 401 11.44 -2.03 -5.60
CA PRO A 401 12.42 -1.69 -6.63
C PRO A 401 12.84 -2.92 -7.46
N GLY A 402 12.98 -2.73 -8.77
CA GLY A 402 13.43 -3.78 -9.70
C GLY A 402 12.43 -4.92 -9.92
N GLN A 403 11.18 -4.77 -9.51
CA GLN A 403 10.10 -5.73 -9.76
C GLN A 403 8.93 -5.05 -10.44
N ALA A 404 8.29 -5.76 -11.37
CA ALA A 404 6.99 -5.36 -11.88
C ALA A 404 5.94 -5.55 -10.78
N GLN A 405 5.07 -4.57 -10.60
CA GLN A 405 4.04 -4.55 -9.56
C GLN A 405 2.76 -3.91 -10.08
N CYS A 406 1.63 -4.34 -9.54
CA CYS A 406 0.30 -3.90 -9.91
C CYS A 406 -0.44 -3.46 -8.65
N PHE A 407 -1.16 -2.35 -8.77
CA PHE A 407 -2.07 -1.82 -7.76
C PHE A 407 -3.49 -1.88 -8.32
N ALA A 408 -4.39 -2.63 -7.69
CA ALA A 408 -5.78 -2.74 -8.10
C ALA A 408 -6.68 -2.08 -7.05
N ALA A 409 -7.77 -1.46 -7.49
CA ALA A 409 -8.70 -0.79 -6.59
C ALA A 409 -10.16 -0.97 -7.03
N LEU A 410 -11.05 -1.11 -6.05
CA LEU A 410 -12.48 -0.96 -6.21
C LEU A 410 -13.01 -0.04 -5.12
N PHE A 411 -14.16 0.59 -5.38
CA PHE A 411 -14.71 1.55 -4.43
C PHE A 411 -16.24 1.63 -4.51
N ALA A 412 -16.87 1.97 -3.39
CA ALA A 412 -18.29 2.29 -3.32
C ALA A 412 -18.52 3.80 -3.54
N THR A 413 -19.71 4.14 -3.98
CA THR A 413 -20.16 5.50 -4.29
C THR A 413 -21.55 5.75 -3.67
N GLY A 414 -21.73 6.92 -3.06
CA GLY A 414 -23.00 7.33 -2.44
C GLY A 414 -23.33 6.62 -1.12
N SER A 415 -24.51 6.92 -0.55
CA SER A 415 -24.99 6.41 0.75
C SER A 415 -26.23 5.51 0.62
N PRO A 416 -26.30 4.36 1.32
CA PRO A 416 -25.22 3.40 1.56
C PRO A 416 -25.15 2.38 0.41
N ALA A 417 -23.91 2.09 -0.01
CA ALA A 417 -23.49 0.92 -0.78
C ALA A 417 -23.95 0.80 -2.24
N GLY A 418 -24.07 1.94 -2.92
CA GLY A 418 -23.98 2.01 -4.38
C GLY A 418 -22.54 1.71 -4.84
N MET A 419 -22.37 1.00 -5.95
CA MET A 419 -21.07 0.83 -6.59
C MET A 419 -21.29 1.00 -8.10
N ASP A 420 -21.17 2.25 -8.53
CA ASP A 420 -21.32 2.66 -9.92
C ASP A 420 -20.06 2.25 -10.70
N THR A 421 -20.24 1.43 -11.74
CA THR A 421 -19.15 0.96 -12.63
C THR A 421 -18.56 2.12 -13.43
N THR A 422 -19.35 3.15 -13.71
CA THR A 422 -18.88 4.33 -14.45
C THR A 422 -18.08 5.30 -13.58
N ALA A 423 -18.06 5.09 -12.27
CA ALA A 423 -17.31 5.92 -11.36
C ALA A 423 -15.80 5.72 -11.54
N ARG A 424 -15.08 6.83 -11.39
CA ARG A 424 -13.65 6.99 -11.65
C ARG A 424 -12.97 7.72 -10.51
N VAL A 425 -11.75 7.29 -10.21
CA VAL A 425 -10.79 8.00 -9.36
C VAL A 425 -9.46 8.08 -10.08
N ARG A 426 -8.57 8.96 -9.65
CA ARG A 426 -7.16 8.90 -10.08
C ARG A 426 -6.31 8.40 -8.93
N LEU A 427 -5.46 7.41 -9.20
CA LEU A 427 -4.48 6.89 -8.26
C LEU A 427 -3.12 7.51 -8.52
N LYS A 428 -2.50 8.04 -7.47
CA LYS A 428 -1.09 8.43 -7.47
C LYS A 428 -0.40 7.74 -6.31
N ILE A 429 0.76 7.17 -6.62
CA ILE A 429 1.64 6.58 -5.62
C ILE A 429 2.94 7.37 -5.59
N THR A 430 3.36 7.74 -4.40
CA THR A 430 4.68 8.33 -4.14
C THR A 430 5.39 7.51 -3.08
N TYR A 431 6.72 7.51 -3.10
CA TYR A 431 7.52 6.78 -2.12
C TYR A 431 8.88 7.45 -2.00
N ARG A 432 9.61 7.11 -0.94
CA ARG A 432 11.02 7.49 -0.79
C ARG A 432 11.89 6.28 -1.15
N PRO A 433 12.66 6.32 -2.26
CA PRO A 433 13.55 5.22 -2.62
C PRO A 433 14.44 4.83 -1.46
N ARG A 434 14.57 3.52 -1.18
CA ARG A 434 15.37 3.02 -0.05
C ARG A 434 16.62 2.29 -0.51
N ARG A 435 17.74 2.49 0.19
CA ARG A 435 19.00 1.77 0.00
C ARG A 435 19.61 1.37 1.33
N ARG A 436 20.34 0.25 1.39
CA ARG A 436 21.10 -0.12 2.59
C ARG A 436 22.39 0.71 2.74
N THR A 437 23.01 1.05 1.61
CA THR A 437 24.27 1.80 1.53
C THR A 437 24.16 2.95 0.51
N VAL A 438 24.79 4.07 0.82
CA VAL A 438 24.86 5.29 -0.01
C VAL A 438 26.27 5.87 -0.01
#